data_AF-Q0FKV1-F1
#
_entry.id   AF-Q0FKV1-F1
#
_cell.length_a   1.000
_cell.length_b   1.000
_cell.length_c   1.000
_cell.angle_alpha   90.00
_cell.angle_beta   90.00
_cell.angle_gamma   90.00
#
_symmetry.space_group_name_H-M   'P 1'
#
loop_
_entity.id
_entity.type
_entity.pdbx_description
1 polymer ?
#
loop_
_entity_poly.entity_id
_entity_poly.type
_entity_poly.pdbx_seq_one_letter_code
_entity_poly.pdbx_strand_id
1 'polypeptide(L)'
;MQSELMTRRRVLRLTYERYLEADRAWALALSDMKRWFPTGARPYRAAIGDPGSRMRELYETRARALVRLEAARVKFATAKQRLAERQRPAPVQLYLITA
;
A
#
# COMPACT_ATOMS: atom_id res chain seq x y z
N MET A 1 0.51 5.84 -22.75
CA MET A 1 1.39 6.17 -21.61
C MET A 1 0.69 6.99 -20.53
N GLN A 2 -0.01 8.10 -20.85
CA GLN A 2 -0.89 8.77 -19.87
C GLN A 2 -2.04 7.88 -19.37
N SER A 3 -2.66 7.12 -20.29
CA SER A 3 -3.67 6.09 -19.97
C SER A 3 -3.14 5.04 -18.99
N GLU A 4 -1.91 4.57 -19.20
CA GLU A 4 -1.22 3.60 -18.34
C GLU A 4 -0.97 4.15 -16.92
N LEU A 5 -0.62 5.44 -16.82
CA LEU A 5 -0.45 6.12 -15.53
C LEU A 5 -1.79 6.27 -14.80
N MET A 6 -2.88 6.57 -15.51
CA MET A 6 -4.23 6.60 -14.96
C MET A 6 -4.68 5.22 -14.47
N THR A 7 -4.40 4.16 -15.22
CA THR A 7 -4.65 2.78 -14.79
C THR A 7 -3.89 2.46 -13.50
N ARG A 8 -2.60 2.82 -13.40
CA ARG A 8 -1.82 2.61 -12.17
C ARG A 8 -2.32 3.45 -11.00
N ARG A 9 -2.77 4.67 -11.24
CA ARG A 9 -3.42 5.51 -10.22
C ARG A 9 -4.70 4.85 -9.69
N ARG A 10 -5.52 4.28 -10.58
CA ARG A 10 -6.73 3.53 -10.20
C ARG A 10 -6.41 2.31 -9.36
N VAL A 11 -5.38 1.54 -9.75
CA VAL A 11 -4.91 0.39 -8.96
C VAL A 11 -4.42 0.82 -7.58
N LEU A 12 -3.64 1.91 -7.49
CA LEU A 12 -3.19 2.46 -6.21
C LEU A 12 -4.35 2.86 -5.31
N ARG A 13 -5.39 3.51 -5.87
CA ARG A 13 -6.59 3.85 -5.10
C ARG A 13 -7.31 2.61 -4.60
N LEU A 14 -7.51 1.60 -5.46
CA LEU A 14 -8.18 0.36 -5.09
C LEU A 14 -7.42 -0.41 -3.99
N THR A 15 -6.09 -0.50 -4.07
CA THR A 15 -5.31 -1.16 -3.03
C THR A 15 -5.32 -0.40 -1.72
N TYR A 16 -5.39 0.93 -1.77
CA TYR A 16 -5.54 1.78 -0.58
C TYR A 16 -6.89 1.56 0.10
N GLU A 17 -7.99 1.58 -0.66
CA GLU A 17 -9.35 1.30 -0.16
C GLU A 17 -9.41 -0.09 0.51
N ARG A 18 -8.86 -1.12 -0.14
CA ARG A 18 -8.80 -2.49 0.41
C ARG A 18 -7.97 -2.59 1.69
N TYR A 19 -6.87 -1.83 1.78
CA TYR A 19 -6.08 -1.77 3.01
C TYR A 19 -6.88 -1.13 4.14
N LEU A 20 -7.57 -0.01 3.89
CA LEU A 20 -8.39 0.65 4.90
C LEU A 20 -9.52 -0.26 5.40
N GLU A 21 -10.17 -1.00 4.51
CA GLU A 21 -11.20 -1.97 4.89
C GLU A 21 -10.63 -3.07 5.80
N ALA A 22 -9.51 -3.68 5.42
CA ALA A 22 -8.87 -4.73 6.22
C ALA A 22 -8.34 -4.22 7.57
N ASP A 23 -7.78 -3.01 7.61
CA ASP A 23 -7.29 -2.37 8.83
C ASP A 23 -8.45 -2.06 9.80
N ARG A 24 -9.58 -1.57 9.29
CA ARG A 24 -10.80 -1.35 10.09
C ARG A 24 -11.35 -2.66 10.65
N ALA A 25 -11.45 -3.71 9.83
CA ALA A 25 -11.95 -5.01 10.29
C ALA A 25 -11.07 -5.59 11.41
N TRP A 26 -9.75 -5.48 11.27
CA TRP A 26 -8.79 -5.86 12.32
C TRP A 26 -8.95 -5.03 13.60
N ALA A 27 -9.06 -3.70 13.47
CA ALA A 27 -9.22 -2.81 14.61
C ALA A 27 -10.52 -3.06 15.40
N LEU A 28 -11.62 -3.34 14.69
CA LEU A 28 -12.89 -3.72 15.29
C LEU A 28 -12.77 -5.03 16.06
N ALA A 29 -12.19 -6.07 15.44
CA ALA A 29 -12.01 -7.36 16.11
C ALA A 29 -11.12 -7.25 17.36
N LEU A 30 -10.06 -6.44 17.32
CA LEU A 30 -9.24 -6.13 18.49
C LEU A 30 -10.01 -5.36 19.58
N SER A 31 -10.89 -4.44 19.19
CA SER A 31 -11.75 -3.70 20.12
C SER A 31 -12.73 -4.65 20.82
N ASP A 32 -13.41 -5.50 20.05
CA ASP A 32 -14.35 -6.50 20.56
C ASP A 32 -13.65 -7.47 21.50
N MET A 33 -12.50 -8.01 21.12
CA MET A 33 -11.70 -8.87 21.97
C MET A 33 -11.39 -8.20 23.33
N LYS A 34 -10.93 -6.95 23.34
CA LYS A 34 -10.64 -6.21 24.58
C LYS A 34 -11.85 -6.01 25.50
N ARG A 35 -13.07 -6.06 24.95
CA ARG A 35 -14.32 -5.98 25.72
C ARG A 35 -14.62 -7.27 26.47
N TRP A 36 -14.23 -8.42 25.92
CA TRP A 36 -14.44 -9.73 26.55
C TRP A 36 -13.45 -10.04 27.66
N PHE A 37 -12.25 -9.44 27.65
CA PHE A 37 -11.23 -9.68 28.67
C PHE A 37 -11.18 -8.57 29.73
N PRO A 38 -11.14 -8.92 31.03
CA PRO A 38 -10.95 -7.94 32.09
C PRO A 38 -9.59 -7.26 31.95
N THR A 39 -9.47 -6.00 32.40
CA THR A 39 -8.32 -5.13 32.10
C THR A 39 -6.96 -5.74 32.42
N GLY A 40 -6.86 -6.58 33.46
CA GLY A 40 -5.63 -7.29 33.86
C GLY A 40 -5.32 -8.59 33.12
N ALA A 41 -6.26 -9.13 32.33
CA ALA A 41 -6.09 -10.36 31.54
C ALA A 41 -6.27 -10.11 30.03
N ARG A 42 -6.19 -8.86 29.58
CA ARG A 42 -6.30 -8.53 28.15
C ARG A 42 -5.14 -9.15 27.39
N PRO A 43 -5.40 -9.87 26.29
CA PRO A 43 -4.35 -10.35 25.41
C PRO A 43 -3.45 -9.19 24.96
N TYR A 44 -2.14 -9.44 24.90
CA TYR A 44 -1.17 -8.45 24.46
C TYR A 44 -1.55 -7.88 23.08
N ARG A 45 -1.25 -6.60 22.81
CA ARG A 45 -1.63 -5.96 21.53
C ARG A 45 -1.04 -6.65 20.29
N ALA A 46 0.05 -7.41 20.44
CA ALA A 46 0.63 -8.25 19.39
C ALA A 46 0.12 -9.70 19.40
N ALA A 47 -0.96 -10.01 20.13
CA ALA A 47 -1.67 -11.27 19.99
C ALA A 47 -2.32 -11.31 18.60
N ILE A 48 -1.62 -11.93 17.65
CA ILE A 48 -2.06 -12.08 16.26
C ILE A 48 -3.20 -13.11 16.15
N GLY A 49 -3.43 -13.90 17.20
CA GLY A 49 -4.35 -15.03 17.23
C GLY A 49 -3.68 -16.33 16.80
N ASP A 50 -4.28 -17.45 17.22
CA ASP A 50 -3.79 -18.78 16.88
C ASP A 50 -3.93 -19.05 15.38
N PRO A 51 -3.05 -19.86 14.78
CA PRO A 51 -3.22 -20.31 13.39
C PRO A 51 -4.62 -20.88 13.15
N GLY A 52 -5.25 -20.49 12.03
CA GLY A 52 -6.63 -20.89 11.70
C GLY A 52 -7.74 -20.15 12.46
N SER A 53 -7.41 -19.30 13.43
CA SER A 53 -8.41 -18.44 14.07
C SER A 53 -8.84 -17.29 13.16
N ARG A 54 -10.08 -16.83 13.33
CA ARG A 54 -10.59 -15.61 12.66
C ARG A 54 -9.70 -14.39 12.92
N MET A 55 -9.10 -14.28 14.11
CA MET A 55 -8.16 -13.20 14.42
C MET A 55 -6.90 -13.27 13.54
N ARG A 56 -6.31 -14.46 13.41
CA ARG A 56 -5.18 -14.69 12.50
C ARG A 56 -5.56 -14.34 11.06
N GLU A 57 -6.74 -14.76 10.59
CA GLU A 57 -7.20 -14.45 9.22
C GLU A 57 -7.31 -12.94 8.95
N LEU A 58 -7.84 -12.18 9.90
CA LEU A 58 -7.95 -10.73 9.81
C LEU A 58 -6.57 -10.07 9.78
N TYR A 59 -5.66 -10.50 10.65
CA TYR A 59 -4.27 -10.04 10.66
C TYR A 59 -3.59 -10.30 9.31
N GLU A 60 -3.65 -11.53 8.80
CA GLU A 60 -3.00 -11.91 7.55
C GLU A 60 -3.62 -11.17 6.36
N THR A 61 -4.94 -10.95 6.38
CA THR A 61 -5.63 -10.18 5.34
C THR A 61 -5.18 -8.73 5.32
N ARG A 62 -5.06 -8.09 6.49
CA ARG A 62 -4.49 -6.75 6.64
C ARG A 62 -3.04 -6.70 6.15
N ALA A 63 -2.21 -7.65 6.56
CA ALA A 63 -0.80 -7.71 6.15
C ALA A 63 -0.65 -7.86 4.63
N ARG A 64 -1.41 -8.77 4.01
CA ARG A 64 -1.43 -8.93 2.55
C ARG A 64 -1.93 -7.66 1.83
N ALA A 65 -2.93 -6.99 2.37
CA ALA A 65 -3.45 -5.74 1.79
C ALA A 65 -2.39 -4.62 1.83
N LEU A 66 -1.64 -4.52 2.93
CA LEU A 66 -0.55 -3.55 3.07
C LEU A 66 0.57 -3.80 2.05
N VAL A 67 1.03 -5.04 1.91
CA VAL A 67 2.06 -5.40 0.92
C VAL A 67 1.62 -5.05 -0.51
N ARG A 68 0.34 -5.31 -0.85
CA ARG A 68 -0.22 -4.96 -2.16
C ARG A 68 -0.28 -3.44 -2.38
N LEU A 69 -0.63 -2.68 -1.35
CA LEU A 69 -0.62 -1.22 -1.38
C LEU A 69 0.80 -0.67 -1.62
N GLU A 70 1.80 -1.16 -0.89
CA GLU A 70 3.19 -0.76 -1.05
C GLU A 70 3.70 -1.06 -2.46
N ALA A 71 3.44 -2.26 -2.98
CA ALA A 71 3.79 -2.64 -4.34
C ALA A 71 3.13 -1.72 -5.38
N ALA A 72 1.85 -1.36 -5.20
CA ALA A 72 1.16 -0.43 -6.10
C ALA A 72 1.78 0.99 -6.03
N ARG A 73 2.18 1.43 -4.84
CA ARG A 73 2.83 2.74 -4.63
C ARG A 73 4.16 2.83 -5.36
N VAL A 74 5.00 1.81 -5.22
CA VAL A 74 6.29 1.72 -5.94
C VAL A 74 6.06 1.73 -7.45
N LYS A 75 5.17 0.87 -7.96
CA LYS A 75 4.87 0.80 -9.40
C LYS A 75 4.36 2.14 -9.97
N PHE A 76 3.52 2.84 -9.22
CA PHE A 76 3.04 4.16 -9.64
C PHE A 76 4.15 5.21 -9.65
N ALA A 77 5.00 5.25 -8.60
CA ALA A 77 6.13 6.16 -8.52
C ALA A 77 7.13 5.95 -9.67
N THR A 78 7.50 4.70 -9.96
CA THR A 78 8.36 4.36 -11.09
C THR A 78 7.75 4.77 -12.43
N ALA A 79 6.44 4.59 -12.61
CA ALA A 79 5.76 5.02 -13.83
C ALA A 79 5.77 6.55 -13.99
N LYS A 80 5.63 7.31 -12.90
CA LYS A 80 5.79 8.78 -12.93
C LYS A 80 7.21 9.19 -13.32
N GLN A 81 8.23 8.54 -12.74
CA GLN A 81 9.63 8.83 -13.06
C GLN A 81 9.94 8.59 -14.54
N ARG A 82 9.56 7.42 -15.07
CA ARG A 82 9.75 7.09 -16.50
C ARG A 82 9.07 8.09 -17.44
N LEU A 83 7.89 8.59 -17.06
CA LEU A 83 7.20 9.61 -17.85
C LEU A 83 7.95 10.95 -17.84
N ALA A 84 8.45 11.36 -16.67
CA ALA A 84 9.22 12.59 -16.51
C ALA A 84 10.55 12.54 -17.27
N GLU A 85 11.26 11.41 -17.22
CA GLU A 85 12.51 11.19 -17.98
C GLU A 85 12.31 11.33 -19.48
N ARG A 86 11.20 10.79 -20.02
CA ARG A 86 10.87 10.88 -21.44
C ARG A 86 10.43 12.27 -21.88
N GLN A 87 9.93 13.10 -20.95
CA GLN A 87 9.52 14.48 -21.23
C GLN A 87 10.69 15.46 -21.14
N ARG A 88 11.87 15.03 -20.65
CA ARG A 88 13.06 15.87 -20.69
C ARG A 88 13.52 16.02 -22.14
N PRO A 89 13.61 17.25 -22.68
CA PRO A 89 14.18 17.46 -24.00
C PRO A 89 15.63 16.96 -24.00
N ALA A 90 16.06 16.37 -25.12
CA ALA A 90 17.45 15.97 -25.31
C ALA A 90 18.36 17.20 -25.11
N PRO A 91 19.54 17.06 -24.48
CA PRO A 91 20.48 18.16 -24.39
C PRO A 91 20.85 18.60 -25.81
N VAL A 92 20.51 19.85 -26.16
CA VAL A 92 20.92 20.46 -27.42
C VAL A 92 22.43 20.64 -27.35
N GLN A 93 23.18 19.77 -28.03
CA GLN A 93 24.63 19.87 -28.10
C GLN A 93 24.97 20.90 -29.18
N LEU A 94 25.15 22.16 -28.75
CA LEU A 94 25.60 23.24 -29.62
C LEU A 94 27.09 23.06 -29.90
N TYR A 95 27.42 22.66 -31.12
CA TYR A 95 28.80 22.72 -31.61
C TYR A 95 29.06 24.11 -32.15
N LEU A 96 29.92 24.87 -31.47
CA LEU A 96 30.49 26.12 -31.97
C LEU A 96 31.51 25.76 -33.05
N ILE A 97 31.16 26.01 -34.32
CA ILE A 97 32.12 25.99 -35.42
C ILE A 97 32.72 27.39 -35.47
N THR A 98 33.96 27.53 -35.00
CA THR A 98 34.76 28.74 -35.22
C THR A 98 35.41 28.63 -36.60
N ALA A 99 35.13 29.60 -37.47
CA ALA A 99 35.74 29.76 -38.79
C ALA A 99 37.03 30.60 -38.71
#